data_AF-A0A822CPB1-F1
#
_entry.id   AF-A0A822CPB1-F1
#
_cell.length_a   1.000
_cell.length_b   1.000
_cell.length_c   1.000
_cell.angle_alpha   90.00
_cell.angle_beta   90.00
_cell.angle_gamma   90.00
#
_symmetry.space_group_name_H-M   'P 1'
#
loop_
_entity.id
_entity.type
_entity.pdbx_description
1 polymer ?
#
loop_
_entity_poly.entity_id
_entity_poly.type
_entity_poly.pdbx_seq_one_letter_code
_entity_poly.pdbx_strand_id
1 'polypeptide(L)'
;IENEEDIKIMAKYFIDYIQQNNEQQSKIYVSSGAGPEQDEEDTDTNHQQTIDTADNRIELIHPNHVLKALKEFLEEYRSHRKTTSQAAYQVATLDDRDDSLDIEYWSKYPNVVDERRERLWDALLSGLQKYHSILNARTKLIDENNALAKQNDELRLLLSKYMQSKVNQELQIPPSQIIQLQLAEQSAGNGPGVF
;
A
#
# COMPACT_ATOMS: atom_id res chain seq x y z
N ILE A 1 -14.40 -25.31 21.56
CA ILE A 1 -15.66 -25.06 20.82
C ILE A 1 -16.01 -26.41 20.25
N GLU A 2 -16.74 -27.21 21.00
CA GLU A 2 -16.95 -28.60 20.61
C GLU A 2 -18.35 -28.85 20.09
N ASN A 3 -19.32 -28.03 20.47
CA ASN A 3 -20.71 -28.22 20.09
C ASN A 3 -21.28 -26.98 19.37
N GLU A 4 -22.32 -27.21 18.56
CA GLU A 4 -23.11 -26.15 17.90
C GLU A 4 -23.64 -25.12 18.91
N GLU A 5 -23.91 -25.54 20.15
CA GLU A 5 -24.32 -24.64 21.23
C GLU A 5 -23.22 -23.67 21.67
N ASP A 6 -21.94 -24.08 21.64
CA ASP A 6 -20.82 -23.20 21.97
C ASP A 6 -20.68 -22.08 20.93
N ILE A 7 -20.95 -22.40 19.66
CA ILE A 7 -20.96 -21.43 18.55
C ILE A 7 -22.11 -20.45 18.74
N LYS A 8 -23.29 -20.91 19.17
CA LYS A 8 -24.44 -20.04 19.48
C LYS A 8 -24.16 -19.11 20.66
N ILE A 9 -23.50 -19.60 21.72
CA ILE A 9 -23.10 -18.78 22.88
C ILE A 9 -22.07 -17.72 22.46
N MET A 10 -21.07 -18.10 21.66
CA MET A 10 -20.07 -17.18 21.12
C MET A 10 -20.72 -16.12 20.21
N ALA A 11 -21.61 -16.53 19.31
CA ALA A 11 -22.33 -15.60 18.43
C ALA A 11 -23.19 -14.61 19.24
N LYS A 12 -23.87 -15.07 20.29
CA LYS A 12 -24.63 -14.20 21.20
C LYS A 12 -23.72 -13.19 21.91
N TYR A 13 -22.58 -13.63 22.44
CA TYR A 13 -21.62 -12.73 23.08
C TYR A 13 -21.12 -11.65 22.13
N PHE A 14 -20.84 -12.02 20.88
CA PHE A 14 -20.39 -11.08 19.87
C PHE A 14 -21.46 -10.04 19.50
N ILE A 15 -22.73 -10.43 19.44
CA ILE A 15 -23.84 -9.50 19.24
C ILE A 15 -23.96 -8.54 20.44
N ASP A 16 -23.86 -9.05 21.67
CA ASP A 16 -23.92 -8.23 22.88
C ASP A 16 -22.70 -7.27 23.00
N TYR A 17 -21.52 -7.72 22.58
CA TYR A 17 -20.29 -6.92 22.56
C TYR A 17 -20.39 -5.73 21.60
N ILE A 18 -21.03 -5.91 20.45
CA ILE A 18 -21.26 -4.85 19.46
C ILE A 18 -22.20 -3.80 20.03
N GLN A 19 -23.30 -4.24 20.64
CA GLN A 19 -24.29 -3.36 21.27
C GLN A 19 -23.63 -2.46 22.34
N GLN A 20 -22.78 -3.05 23.20
CA GLN A 20 -22.08 -2.30 24.25
C GLN A 20 -21.03 -1.31 23.71
N ASN A 21 -20.34 -1.65 22.61
CA ASN A 21 -19.35 -0.74 22.01
C ASN A 21 -20.01 0.43 21.27
N ASN A 22 -21.15 0.21 20.62
CA ASN A 22 -21.92 1.28 19.98
C ASN A 22 -22.46 2.31 20.98
N GLU A 23 -22.83 1.87 22.17
CA GLU A 23 -23.22 2.76 23.28
C GLU A 23 -22.05 3.62 23.82
N GLN A 24 -20.81 3.14 23.69
CA GLN A 24 -19.61 3.89 24.07
C GLN A 24 -19.18 4.89 22.98
N GLN A 25 -19.32 4.55 21.70
CA GLN A 25 -19.01 5.46 20.59
C GLN A 25 -20.00 6.63 20.50
N SER A 26 -21.29 6.39 20.77
CA SER A 26 -22.31 7.46 20.80
C SER A 26 -22.12 8.47 21.95
N LYS A 27 -21.45 8.08 23.06
CA LYS A 27 -21.10 9.02 24.15
C LYS A 27 -19.95 9.95 23.83
N ILE A 28 -19.05 9.57 22.91
CA ILE A 28 -17.86 10.39 22.56
C ILE A 28 -18.25 11.52 21.60
N TYR A 29 -19.22 11.31 20.71
CA TYR A 29 -19.63 12.31 19.71
C TYR A 29 -20.64 13.37 20.20
N VAL A 30 -21.34 13.15 21.33
CA VAL A 30 -22.31 14.14 21.84
C VAL A 30 -21.66 15.19 22.78
N SER A 31 -20.43 14.95 23.25
CA SER A 31 -19.76 15.86 24.21
C SER A 31 -18.82 16.89 23.56
N SER A 32 -18.62 16.88 22.25
CA SER A 32 -17.67 17.78 21.60
C SER A 32 -18.22 18.32 20.28
N GLY A 33 -18.85 19.50 20.31
CA GLY A 33 -19.11 20.28 19.11
C GLY A 33 -20.35 21.18 19.16
N ALA A 34 -20.27 22.31 19.87
CA ALA A 34 -21.01 23.51 19.47
C ALA A 34 -20.39 24.03 18.15
N GLY A 35 -21.22 24.33 17.14
CA GLY A 35 -20.80 24.85 15.83
C GLY A 35 -20.24 26.29 15.86
N PRO A 36 -19.98 26.96 14.72
CA PRO A 36 -20.61 26.71 13.40
C PRO A 36 -19.72 26.85 12.13
N GLU A 37 -20.36 26.56 10.99
CA GLU A 37 -20.20 27.16 9.64
C GLU A 37 -19.06 26.77 8.67
N GLN A 38 -19.52 26.17 7.55
CA GLN A 38 -19.19 26.35 6.11
C GLN A 38 -17.72 26.29 5.62
N ASP A 39 -17.42 25.34 4.74
CA ASP A 39 -17.11 25.60 3.31
C ASP A 39 -16.92 24.29 2.52
N GLU A 40 -17.30 24.32 1.25
CA GLU A 40 -17.26 23.25 0.25
C GLU A 40 -15.82 22.91 -0.20
N GLU A 41 -15.51 21.64 -0.47
CA GLU A 41 -14.83 21.22 -1.71
C GLU A 41 -14.76 19.69 -1.88
N ASP A 42 -14.92 19.27 -3.14
CA ASP A 42 -14.92 17.93 -3.70
C ASP A 42 -13.72 17.05 -3.34
N THR A 43 -13.93 15.74 -3.11
CA THR A 43 -13.34 14.66 -3.94
C THR A 43 -13.79 13.26 -3.52
N ASP A 44 -14.59 12.66 -4.41
CA ASP A 44 -14.43 11.33 -5.03
C ASP A 44 -14.25 10.02 -4.24
N THR A 45 -15.18 9.09 -4.53
CA THR A 45 -15.00 7.63 -4.71
C THR A 45 -14.68 6.76 -3.49
N ASN A 46 -15.66 5.95 -3.04
CA ASN A 46 -15.63 4.49 -3.29
C ASN A 46 -16.98 3.82 -2.95
N HIS A 47 -17.52 3.08 -3.92
CA HIS A 47 -18.71 2.25 -3.78
C HIS A 47 -18.47 1.09 -2.80
N GLN A 48 -19.15 1.11 -1.65
CA GLN A 48 -19.48 -0.12 -0.94
C GLN A 48 -20.93 -0.48 -1.27
N GLN A 49 -21.07 -1.52 -2.08
CA GLN A 49 -22.33 -2.21 -2.32
C GLN A 49 -22.97 -2.59 -1.00
N THR A 50 -24.00 -1.83 -0.62
CA THR A 50 -24.99 -2.25 0.37
C THR A 50 -25.87 -3.29 -0.31
N ILE A 51 -25.66 -4.56 0.03
CA ILE A 51 -26.68 -5.58 -0.20
C ILE A 51 -27.69 -5.40 0.93
N ASP A 52 -28.78 -4.72 0.61
CA ASP A 52 -29.98 -4.66 1.44
C ASP A 52 -30.64 -6.05 1.47
N THR A 53 -30.49 -6.75 2.60
CA THR A 53 -31.44 -7.79 3.02
C THR A 53 -32.09 -7.34 4.31
N ALA A 54 -33.39 -7.09 4.22
CA ALA A 54 -34.23 -6.66 5.32
C ALA A 54 -34.31 -7.71 6.44
N ASP A 55 -34.34 -7.20 7.67
CA ASP A 55 -34.87 -7.82 8.91
C ASP A 55 -34.07 -8.87 9.68
N ASN A 56 -32.76 -8.95 9.46
CA ASN A 56 -31.85 -9.41 10.51
C ASN A 56 -30.48 -8.76 10.30
N ARG A 57 -30.34 -7.49 10.71
CA ARG A 57 -29.06 -6.78 10.67
C ARG A 57 -28.15 -7.41 11.71
N ILE A 58 -27.45 -8.48 11.32
CA ILE A 58 -26.26 -8.91 12.02
C ILE A 58 -25.30 -7.74 11.85
N GLU A 59 -25.17 -6.91 12.88
CA GLU A 59 -24.20 -5.84 12.89
C GLU A 59 -22.82 -6.51 12.93
N LEU A 60 -21.97 -6.23 11.95
CA LEU A 60 -20.67 -6.89 11.84
C LEU A 60 -19.67 -6.20 12.79
N ILE A 61 -18.94 -6.99 13.58
CA ILE A 61 -17.87 -6.46 14.44
C ILE A 61 -16.79 -5.84 13.56
N HIS A 62 -16.38 -4.62 13.89
CA HIS A 62 -15.25 -3.97 13.24
C HIS A 62 -13.97 -4.84 13.37
N PRO A 63 -13.19 -5.05 12.28
CA PRO A 63 -12.07 -5.99 12.25
C PRO A 63 -11.05 -5.85 13.40
N ASN A 64 -10.79 -4.62 13.83
CA ASN A 64 -9.84 -4.33 14.92
C ASN A 64 -10.32 -4.77 16.32
N HIS A 65 -11.62 -5.02 16.50
CA HIS A 65 -12.20 -5.42 17.78
C HIS A 65 -12.48 -6.92 17.88
N VAL A 66 -12.48 -7.64 16.76
CA VAL A 66 -12.74 -9.10 16.71
C VAL A 66 -11.79 -9.86 17.61
N LEU A 67 -10.48 -9.57 17.54
CA LEU A 67 -9.47 -10.28 18.33
C LEU A 67 -9.58 -9.97 19.83
N LYS A 68 -9.92 -8.73 20.18
CA LYS A 68 -10.11 -8.31 21.57
C LYS A 68 -11.32 -8.99 22.19
N ALA A 69 -12.46 -8.93 21.50
CA ALA A 69 -13.70 -9.58 21.91
C ALA A 69 -13.56 -11.11 21.99
N LEU A 70 -12.86 -11.73 21.03
CA LEU A 70 -12.59 -13.17 21.06
C LEU A 70 -11.71 -13.55 22.26
N LYS A 71 -10.70 -12.74 22.57
CA LYS A 71 -9.82 -12.98 23.72
C LYS A 71 -10.58 -12.84 25.04
N GLU A 72 -11.38 -11.79 25.20
CA GLU A 72 -12.21 -11.55 26.39
C GLU A 72 -13.24 -12.68 26.57
N PHE A 73 -13.93 -13.07 25.49
CA PHE A 73 -14.81 -14.23 25.48
C PHE A 73 -14.10 -15.51 25.91
N LEU A 74 -12.92 -15.80 25.36
CA LEU A 74 -12.16 -17.01 25.70
C LEU A 74 -11.67 -16.99 27.15
N GLU A 75 -11.30 -15.85 27.70
CA GLU A 75 -10.91 -15.70 29.11
C GLU A 75 -12.11 -15.90 30.06
N GLU A 76 -13.26 -15.34 29.71
CA GLU A 76 -14.51 -15.49 30.46
C GLU A 76 -15.03 -16.93 30.38
N TYR A 77 -15.06 -17.51 29.18
CA TYR A 77 -15.52 -18.88 28.94
C TYR A 77 -14.61 -19.91 29.63
N ARG A 78 -13.28 -19.68 29.65
CA ARG A 78 -12.33 -20.51 30.41
C ARG A 78 -12.53 -20.39 31.92
N SER A 79 -12.98 -19.25 32.42
CA SER A 79 -13.22 -19.04 33.85
C SER A 79 -14.48 -19.76 34.33
N HIS A 80 -15.54 -19.77 33.50
CA HIS A 80 -16.80 -20.46 33.80
C HIS A 80 -16.74 -21.99 33.67
N ARG A 81 -15.87 -22.55 32.80
CA ARG A 81 -15.66 -24.01 32.72
C ARG A 81 -14.76 -24.59 33.83
N LYS A 82 -13.93 -23.78 34.51
CA LYS A 82 -13.00 -24.25 35.56
C LYS A 82 -13.68 -24.81 36.82
N THR A 83 -14.95 -24.52 37.06
CA THR A 83 -15.68 -24.96 38.27
C THR A 83 -16.41 -26.29 38.11
N THR A 84 -16.70 -26.73 36.88
CA THR A 84 -17.54 -27.92 36.62
C THR A 84 -16.80 -29.04 35.89
N SER A 85 -15.67 -28.78 35.24
CA SER A 85 -14.99 -29.82 34.45
C SER A 85 -13.48 -29.65 34.41
N GLN A 86 -12.80 -30.27 35.38
CA GLN A 86 -11.39 -30.69 35.22
C GLN A 86 -11.24 -31.89 34.26
N ALA A 87 -12.07 -31.99 33.22
CA ALA A 87 -11.99 -33.07 32.24
C ALA A 87 -12.29 -32.52 30.84
N ALA A 88 -11.34 -32.73 29.93
CA ALA A 88 -11.30 -32.25 28.53
C ALA A 88 -11.24 -30.72 28.44
N TYR A 89 -10.08 -30.05 28.35
CA TYR A 89 -8.94 -30.33 27.50
C TYR A 89 -7.69 -30.02 28.32
N GLN A 90 -6.94 -31.07 28.69
CA GLN A 90 -5.51 -30.91 28.56
C GLN A 90 -5.33 -30.43 27.12
N VAL A 91 -4.69 -29.29 26.91
CA VAL A 91 -4.00 -29.07 25.65
C VAL A 91 -3.09 -30.29 25.60
N ALA A 92 -3.53 -31.32 24.86
CA ALA A 92 -2.69 -32.42 24.50
C ALA A 92 -1.49 -31.70 23.90
N THR A 93 -0.41 -31.66 24.67
CA THR A 93 0.91 -31.41 24.16
C THR A 93 0.96 -32.16 22.84
N LEU A 94 1.39 -31.50 21.76
CA LEU A 94 1.43 -32.09 20.42
C LEU A 94 2.08 -33.49 20.39
N ASP A 95 2.80 -33.86 21.46
CA ASP A 95 3.30 -35.19 21.83
C ASP A 95 2.26 -36.33 21.99
N ASP A 96 0.98 -36.06 22.30
CA ASP A 96 -0.04 -37.12 22.51
C ASP A 96 -0.86 -37.42 21.24
N ARG A 97 -0.58 -36.72 20.13
CA ARG A 97 -1.23 -36.99 18.84
C ARG A 97 -0.43 -38.06 18.09
N ASP A 98 -1.09 -39.14 17.68
CA ASP A 98 -0.51 -40.13 16.77
C ASP A 98 -0.12 -39.48 15.43
N ASP A 99 1.18 -39.33 15.20
CA ASP A 99 1.80 -38.75 14.01
C ASP A 99 2.39 -39.82 13.07
N SER A 100 2.17 -41.10 13.38
CA SER A 100 2.74 -42.24 12.63
C SER A 100 2.35 -42.23 11.14
N LEU A 101 1.15 -41.73 10.81
CA LEU A 101 0.62 -41.67 9.45
C LEU A 101 0.91 -40.34 8.74
N ASP A 102 1.34 -39.32 9.47
CA ASP A 102 1.59 -38.00 8.92
C ASP A 102 2.74 -38.03 7.93
N ILE A 103 3.79 -38.80 8.22
CA ILE A 103 4.94 -38.94 7.32
C ILE A 103 4.48 -39.51 5.96
N GLU A 104 3.65 -40.55 5.96
CA GLU A 104 3.12 -41.13 4.72
C GLU A 104 2.19 -40.16 3.99
N TYR A 105 1.32 -39.46 4.73
CA TYR A 105 0.43 -38.44 4.17
C TYR A 105 1.22 -37.31 3.52
N TRP A 106 2.16 -36.70 4.23
CA TRP A 106 2.99 -35.60 3.75
C TRP A 106 3.96 -36.03 2.65
N SER A 107 4.39 -37.30 2.61
CA SER A 107 5.25 -37.83 1.54
C SER A 107 4.59 -37.90 0.16
N LYS A 108 3.25 -37.79 0.07
CA LYS A 108 2.49 -37.80 -1.18
C LYS A 108 2.47 -36.43 -1.87
N TYR A 109 2.73 -35.36 -1.12
CA TYR A 109 2.66 -33.98 -1.60
C TYR A 109 3.93 -33.38 -2.25
N PRO A 110 5.17 -33.87 -2.04
CA PRO A 110 6.37 -33.26 -2.64
C PRO A 110 6.34 -33.32 -4.18
N ASN A 111 5.69 -34.34 -4.74
CA ASN A 111 5.57 -34.53 -6.19
C ASN A 111 4.42 -33.73 -6.83
N VAL A 112 3.65 -32.97 -6.05
CA VAL A 112 2.55 -32.14 -6.58
C VAL A 112 3.09 -30.96 -7.38
N VAL A 113 4.28 -30.49 -7.03
CA VAL A 113 5.03 -29.50 -7.80
C VAL A 113 6.16 -30.22 -8.53
N ASP A 114 5.98 -30.41 -9.83
CA ASP A 114 7.01 -30.95 -10.70
C ASP A 114 8.24 -30.02 -10.72
N GLU A 115 9.45 -30.58 -10.65
CA GLU A 115 10.73 -29.84 -10.64
C GLU A 115 10.84 -28.92 -11.87
N ARG A 116 10.23 -29.32 -12.99
CA ARG A 116 10.12 -28.47 -14.19
C ARG A 116 9.36 -27.17 -13.92
N ARG A 117 8.28 -27.22 -13.13
CA ARG A 117 7.46 -26.04 -12.80
C ARG A 117 8.20 -25.12 -11.84
N GLU A 118 8.93 -25.68 -10.89
CA GLU A 118 9.80 -24.91 -9.99
C GLU A 118 10.85 -24.12 -10.77
N ARG A 119 11.60 -24.79 -11.67
CA ARG A 119 12.58 -24.12 -12.54
C ARG A 119 11.97 -23.05 -13.44
N LEU A 120 10.75 -23.26 -13.92
CA LEU A 120 10.01 -22.26 -14.70
C LEU A 120 9.70 -21.03 -13.84
N TRP A 121 9.25 -21.23 -12.60
CA TRP A 121 8.91 -20.16 -11.68
C TRP A 121 10.15 -19.38 -11.26
N ASP A 122 11.28 -20.06 -11.03
CA ASP A 122 12.58 -19.41 -10.77
C ASP A 122 13.05 -18.57 -11.95
N ALA A 123 12.98 -19.11 -13.16
CA ALA A 123 13.34 -18.38 -14.37
C ALA A 123 12.43 -17.16 -14.58
N LEU A 124 11.12 -17.31 -14.32
CA LEU A 124 10.15 -16.23 -14.41
C LEU A 124 10.41 -15.14 -13.36
N LEU A 125 10.68 -15.54 -12.10
CA LEU A 125 11.02 -14.61 -11.03
C LEU A 125 12.31 -13.85 -11.37
N SER A 126 13.36 -14.54 -11.83
CA SER A 126 14.61 -13.91 -12.25
C SER A 126 14.39 -12.93 -13.41
N GLY A 127 13.57 -13.32 -14.40
CA GLY A 127 13.21 -12.46 -15.53
C GLY A 127 12.47 -11.19 -15.08
N LEU A 128 11.48 -11.34 -14.21
CA LEU A 128 10.70 -10.22 -13.67
C LEU A 128 11.54 -9.29 -12.81
N GLN A 129 12.44 -9.82 -11.97
CA GLN A 129 13.36 -9.01 -11.17
C GLN A 129 14.30 -8.18 -12.05
N LYS A 130 14.86 -8.78 -13.11
CA LYS A 130 15.69 -8.07 -14.09
C LYS A 130 14.89 -7.00 -14.81
N TYR A 131 13.69 -7.33 -15.28
CA TYR A 131 12.81 -6.36 -15.95
C TYR A 131 12.46 -5.19 -15.04
N HIS A 132 12.11 -5.46 -13.78
CA HIS A 132 11.84 -4.44 -12.78
C HIS A 132 13.06 -3.51 -12.56
N SER A 133 14.27 -4.07 -12.51
CA SER A 133 15.49 -3.27 -12.39
C SER A 133 15.71 -2.33 -13.58
N ILE A 134 15.44 -2.80 -14.80
CA ILE A 134 15.53 -1.99 -16.03
C ILE A 134 14.47 -0.90 -16.02
N LEU A 135 13.25 -1.22 -15.61
CA LEU A 135 12.15 -0.25 -15.54
C LEU A 135 12.47 0.86 -14.54
N ASN A 136 12.97 0.52 -13.35
CA ASN A 136 13.41 1.50 -12.36
C ASN A 136 14.57 2.36 -12.88
N ALA A 137 15.54 1.76 -13.57
CA ALA A 137 16.63 2.52 -14.18
C ALA A 137 16.09 3.49 -15.25
N ARG A 138 15.13 3.05 -16.07
CA ARG A 138 14.48 3.88 -17.08
C ARG A 138 13.72 5.05 -16.45
N THR A 139 12.96 4.82 -15.38
CA THR A 139 12.24 5.89 -14.68
C THR A 139 13.22 6.95 -14.16
N LYS A 140 14.31 6.53 -13.50
CA LYS A 140 15.36 7.45 -13.03
C LYS A 140 15.95 8.30 -14.16
N LEU A 141 16.27 7.67 -15.30
CA LEU A 141 16.79 8.39 -16.47
C LEU A 141 15.78 9.37 -17.06
N ILE A 142 14.48 9.05 -17.04
CA ILE A 142 13.43 9.97 -17.47
C ILE A 142 13.38 11.18 -16.54
N ASP A 143 13.45 10.97 -15.23
CA ASP A 143 13.44 12.05 -14.25
C ASP A 143 14.67 12.96 -14.40
N GLU A 144 15.86 12.37 -14.57
CA GLU A 144 17.10 13.10 -14.84
C GLU A 144 17.02 13.91 -16.14
N ASN A 145 16.49 13.32 -17.22
CA ASN A 145 16.32 14.01 -18.50
C ASN A 145 15.31 15.15 -18.38
N ASN A 146 14.19 14.94 -17.70
CA ASN A 146 13.20 16.00 -17.44
C ASN A 146 13.81 17.15 -16.62
N ALA A 147 14.62 16.83 -15.61
CA ALA A 147 15.33 17.84 -14.82
C ALA A 147 16.32 18.63 -15.68
N LEU A 148 17.10 17.96 -16.54
CA LEU A 148 18.02 18.61 -17.47
C LEU A 148 17.30 19.45 -18.53
N ALA A 149 16.17 18.97 -19.05
CA ALA A 149 15.34 19.73 -19.99
C ALA A 149 14.82 21.01 -19.33
N LYS A 150 14.30 20.91 -18.11
CA LYS A 150 13.87 22.06 -17.32
C LYS A 150 14.99 23.06 -17.09
N GLN A 151 16.19 22.59 -16.71
CA GLN A 151 17.36 23.46 -16.54
C GLN A 151 17.76 24.15 -17.85
N ASN A 152 17.74 23.43 -18.99
CA ASN A 152 18.01 24.03 -20.29
C ASN A 152 16.99 25.12 -20.65
N ASP A 153 15.72 24.90 -20.37
CA ASP A 153 14.68 25.88 -20.64
C ASP A 153 14.79 27.10 -19.72
N GLU A 154 15.12 26.90 -18.44
CA GLU A 154 15.44 27.99 -17.49
C GLU A 154 16.65 28.80 -17.96
N LEU A 155 17.72 28.16 -18.42
CA LEU A 155 18.91 28.83 -18.96
C LEU A 155 18.59 29.61 -20.24
N ARG A 156 17.80 29.04 -21.16
CA ARG A 156 17.33 29.73 -22.36
C ARG A 156 16.46 30.93 -22.01
N LEU A 157 15.59 30.80 -21.00
CA LEU A 157 14.78 31.90 -20.50
C LEU A 157 15.66 33.00 -19.89
N LEU A 158 16.63 32.64 -19.06
CA LEU A 158 17.56 33.60 -18.45
C LEU A 158 18.42 34.31 -19.51
N LEU A 159 18.88 33.58 -20.52
CA LEU A 159 19.63 34.14 -21.64
C LEU A 159 18.76 35.11 -22.45
N SER A 160 17.53 34.74 -22.79
CA SER A 160 16.62 35.64 -23.51
C SER A 160 16.30 36.90 -22.70
N LYS A 161 16.08 36.77 -21.38
CA LYS A 161 15.92 37.90 -20.46
C LYS A 161 17.16 38.79 -20.43
N TYR A 162 18.35 38.20 -20.39
CA TYR A 162 19.60 38.95 -20.46
C TYR A 162 19.71 39.71 -21.78
N MET A 163 19.50 39.05 -22.92
CA MET A 163 19.55 39.69 -24.25
C MET A 163 18.53 40.84 -24.40
N GLN A 164 17.36 40.74 -23.77
CA GLN A 164 16.30 41.76 -23.80
C GLN A 164 16.47 42.86 -22.73
N SER A 165 17.43 42.71 -21.80
CA SER A 165 17.67 43.70 -20.75
C SER A 165 18.14 45.03 -21.35
N LYS A 166 17.59 46.14 -20.83
CA LYS A 166 17.92 47.51 -21.26
C LYS A 166 19.41 47.84 -21.11
N VAL A 167 20.10 47.23 -20.14
CA VAL A 167 21.55 47.39 -19.94
C VAL A 167 22.35 46.93 -21.17
N ASN A 168 21.87 45.93 -21.92
CA ASN A 168 22.52 45.51 -23.16
C ASN A 168 22.28 46.47 -24.33
N GLN A 169 21.22 47.29 -24.28
CA GLN A 169 20.94 48.32 -25.29
C GLN A 169 21.71 49.62 -25.03
N GLU A 170 22.11 49.86 -23.78
CA GLU A 170 22.92 51.02 -23.38
C GLU A 170 24.44 50.82 -23.62
N LEU A 171 24.88 49.59 -23.90
CA LEU A 171 26.27 49.27 -24.22
C LEU A 171 26.57 49.52 -25.70
N GLN A 172 27.70 50.20 -26.01
CA GLN A 172 28.13 50.47 -27.39
C GLN A 172 28.36 49.21 -28.22
N ILE A 173 28.68 48.09 -27.57
CA ILE A 173 28.75 46.76 -28.19
C ILE A 173 27.99 45.80 -27.28
N PRO A 174 26.81 45.31 -27.69
CA PRO A 174 26.04 44.37 -26.88
C PRO A 174 26.74 43.00 -26.87
N PRO A 175 26.84 42.32 -25.71
CA PRO A 175 27.46 40.99 -25.59
C PRO A 175 26.84 39.92 -26.51
N SER A 176 25.57 40.10 -26.89
CA SER A 176 24.87 39.24 -27.85
C SER A 176 25.55 39.20 -29.23
N GLN A 177 26.13 40.30 -29.69
CA GLN A 177 26.84 40.34 -30.97
C GLN A 177 28.16 39.57 -30.92
N ILE A 178 28.88 39.64 -29.79
CA ILE A 178 30.14 38.89 -29.59
C ILE A 178 29.88 37.38 -29.58
N ILE A 179 28.82 36.95 -28.88
CA ILE A 179 28.42 35.53 -28.85
C ILE A 179 28.03 35.05 -30.27
N GLN A 180 27.30 35.85 -31.03
CA GLN A 180 26.94 35.51 -32.42
C GLN A 180 28.15 35.46 -33.35
N LEU A 181 29.09 36.39 -33.21
CA LEU A 181 30.35 36.40 -33.97
C LEU A 181 31.19 35.15 -33.68
N GLN A 182 31.35 34.78 -32.42
CA GLN A 182 32.08 33.56 -32.04
C GLN A 182 31.39 32.28 -32.54
N LEU A 183 30.05 32.24 -32.49
CA LEU A 183 29.29 31.09 -32.99
C LEU A 183 29.41 30.96 -34.52
N ALA A 184 29.37 32.09 -35.25
CA ALA A 184 29.60 32.12 -36.68
C ALA A 184 31.03 31.68 -37.05
N GLU A 185 32.03 32.15 -36.30
CA GLU A 185 33.44 31.78 -36.47
C GLU A 185 33.69 30.28 -36.24
N GLN A 186 33.07 29.70 -35.21
CA GLN A 186 33.15 28.24 -34.96
C GLN A 186 32.46 27.42 -36.06
N SER A 187 31.34 27.90 -36.63
CA SER A 187 30.69 27.23 -37.75
C SER A 187 31.48 27.32 -39.07
N ALA A 188 32.22 28.42 -39.26
CA ALA A 188 33.11 28.61 -40.41
C ALA A 188 34.40 27.79 -40.29
N GLY A 189 34.87 27.51 -39.08
CA GLY A 189 36.04 26.68 -38.78
C GLY A 189 35.85 25.17 -38.97
N ASN A 190 34.61 24.70 -39.18
CA ASN A 190 34.28 23.27 -39.32
C ASN A 190 33.81 22.86 -40.74
N GLY A 191 34.10 23.69 -41.75
CA GLY A 191 34.00 23.32 -43.17
C GLY A 191 35.09 22.35 -43.62
N PRO A 192 34.85 21.51 -44.63
CA PRO A 192 35.47 20.19 -44.79
C PRO A 192 36.98 20.27 -45.03
N GLY A 193 37.75 19.93 -44.00
CA GLY A 193 39.15 19.56 -44.13
C GLY A 193 39.26 18.22 -44.83
N VAL A 194 39.63 18.29 -46.11
CA VAL A 194 39.99 17.17 -46.99
C VAL A 194 41.19 16.40 -46.40
N PHE A 195 40.98 15.11 -46.11
CA PHE A 195 41.77 13.91 -46.47
C PHE A 195 41.48 12.76 -45.50
#